data_AF-A0A941CF05-F1
#
_entry.id   AF-A0A941CF05-F1
#
_cell.length_a   1.000
_cell.length_b   1.000
_cell.length_c   1.000
_cell.angle_alpha   90.00
_cell.angle_beta   90.00
_cell.angle_gamma   90.00
#
_symmetry.space_group_name_H-M   'P 1'
#
loop_
_entity.id
_entity.type
_entity.pdbx_description
1 polymer ?
#
loop_
_entity_poly.entity_id
_entity_poly.type
_entity_poly.pdbx_seq_one_letter_code
_entity_poly.pdbx_strand_id
1 'polypeptide(L)'
;MYSSKTDKELLELLQQYSMLTFESQLILKNEIEKRNLSQADVSGLEKAISEKLEKIKNLEYLKDFGFKAASDGEGVVVTRTTNAVLTDVFAVILGLVVFFIGINGIIDLVFTFMNGDELDVFTLAMKLAMASLIFIAIRFFSGIGRLFDYWGFELSNLEGVITLKKRFDVKLEEMKASASELLLETQDDNLGLKLKDRTIFTSNADNLIQRMTLEELVKKLGTH
;
A
#
# COMPACT_ATOMS: atom_id res chain seq x y z
N MET A 1 1.34 25.96 5.03
CA MET A 1 2.18 25.33 6.07
C MET A 1 3.56 25.98 6.18
N TYR A 2 4.22 26.37 5.07
CA TYR A 2 5.52 27.07 5.12
C TYR A 2 5.46 28.59 4.89
N SER A 3 4.29 29.12 4.53
CA SER A 3 4.04 30.56 4.37
C SER A 3 4.30 31.39 5.64
N SER A 4 4.18 30.80 6.83
CA SER A 4 4.45 31.47 8.11
C SER A 4 5.89 31.37 8.59
N LYS A 5 6.76 30.63 7.88
CA LYS A 5 8.18 30.50 8.23
C LYS A 5 8.98 31.68 7.70
N THR A 6 10.05 32.02 8.42
CA THR A 6 11.06 32.98 7.99
C THR A 6 11.96 32.38 6.92
N ASP A 7 12.60 33.23 6.11
CA ASP A 7 13.47 32.77 5.03
C ASP A 7 14.65 31.94 5.55
N LYS A 8 15.17 32.26 6.74
CA LYS A 8 16.21 31.48 7.42
C LYS A 8 15.72 30.07 7.76
N GLU A 9 14.53 29.93 8.31
CA GLU A 9 13.95 28.62 8.61
C GLU A 9 13.68 27.80 7.34
N LEU A 10 13.32 28.44 6.23
CA LEU A 10 13.16 27.76 4.93
C LEU A 10 14.49 27.23 4.40
N LEU A 11 15.58 28.00 4.54
CA LEU A 11 16.92 27.57 4.17
C LEU A 11 17.44 26.43 5.06
N GLU A 12 17.15 26.46 6.37
CA GLU A 12 17.47 25.36 7.29
C GLU A 12 16.70 24.09 6.94
N LEU A 13 15.40 24.21 6.60
CA LEU A 13 14.60 23.08 6.11
C LEU A 13 15.09 22.55 4.77
N LEU A 14 15.55 23.43 3.89
CA LEU A 14 16.17 23.04 2.62
C LEU A 14 17.40 22.17 2.88
N GLN A 15 18.25 22.47 3.85
CA GLN A 15 19.40 21.61 4.18
C GLN A 15 18.99 20.19 4.64
N GLN A 16 17.78 20.04 5.15
CA GLN A 16 17.24 18.78 5.67
C GLN A 16 16.13 18.20 4.76
N TYR A 17 16.08 18.61 3.49
CA TYR A 17 14.98 18.25 2.59
C TYR A 17 14.76 16.74 2.46
N SER A 18 15.80 15.92 2.63
CA SER A 18 15.75 14.46 2.53
C SER A 18 14.89 13.80 3.61
N MET A 19 14.69 14.48 4.75
CA MET A 19 13.83 14.01 5.85
C MET A 19 12.35 14.38 5.67
N LEU A 20 12.05 15.25 4.70
CA LEU A 20 10.68 15.72 4.45
C LEU A 20 9.87 14.72 3.61
N THR A 21 8.56 14.72 3.84
CA THR A 21 7.62 14.01 2.96
C THR A 21 7.68 14.58 1.54
N PHE A 22 7.30 13.79 0.54
CA PHE A 22 7.32 14.26 -0.86
C PHE A 22 6.44 15.49 -1.08
N GLU A 23 5.26 15.54 -0.44
CA GLU A 23 4.39 16.71 -0.47
C GLU A 23 5.07 17.93 0.15
N SER A 24 5.70 17.77 1.31
CA SER A 24 6.48 18.84 1.95
C SER A 24 7.64 19.32 1.08
N GLN A 25 8.32 18.43 0.36
CA GLN A 25 9.38 18.77 -0.60
C GLN A 25 8.84 19.67 -1.73
N LEU A 26 7.68 19.33 -2.31
CA LEU A 26 7.03 20.14 -3.35
C LEU A 26 6.60 21.51 -2.81
N ILE A 27 5.98 21.56 -1.63
CA ILE A 27 5.54 22.82 -1.01
C ILE A 27 6.75 23.69 -0.67
N LEU A 28 7.84 23.11 -0.16
CA LEU A 28 9.08 23.83 0.14
C LEU A 28 9.68 24.43 -1.14
N LYS A 29 9.77 23.65 -2.22
CA LYS A 29 10.25 24.14 -3.52
C LYS A 29 9.40 25.33 -3.99
N ASN A 30 8.08 25.17 -4.03
CA ASN A 30 7.16 26.22 -4.47
C ASN A 30 7.27 27.49 -3.61
N GLU A 31 7.48 27.36 -2.30
CA GLU A 31 7.61 28.52 -1.41
C GLU A 31 8.96 29.26 -1.61
N ILE A 32 10.05 28.52 -1.82
CA ILE A 32 11.38 29.10 -2.14
C ILE A 32 11.34 29.87 -3.46
N GLU A 33 10.74 29.26 -4.50
CA GLU A 33 10.57 29.88 -5.82
C GLU A 33 9.67 31.13 -5.72
N LYS A 34 8.53 31.02 -5.03
CA LYS A 34 7.59 32.12 -4.83
C LYS A 34 8.23 33.33 -4.14
N ARG A 35 9.17 33.11 -3.23
CA ARG A 35 9.88 34.16 -2.50
C ARG A 35 11.16 34.64 -3.21
N ASN A 36 11.53 34.04 -4.34
CA ASN A 36 12.75 34.34 -5.08
C ASN A 36 14.00 34.37 -4.18
N LEU A 37 14.18 33.35 -3.33
CA LEU A 37 15.31 33.29 -2.41
C LEU A 37 16.61 32.97 -3.19
N SER A 38 17.29 34.00 -3.68
CA SER A 38 18.47 33.90 -4.54
C SER A 38 19.67 33.16 -3.93
N GLN A 39 19.66 32.95 -2.60
CA GLN A 39 20.73 32.25 -1.88
C GLN A 39 20.45 30.75 -1.69
N ALA A 40 19.25 30.27 -2.07
CA ALA A 40 18.87 28.88 -1.93
C ALA A 40 19.46 28.03 -3.06
N ASP A 41 20.36 27.10 -2.74
CA ASP A 41 20.71 26.02 -3.66
C ASP A 41 19.64 24.91 -3.59
N VAL A 42 18.71 24.94 -4.54
CA VAL A 42 17.61 23.97 -4.62
C VAL A 42 17.96 22.73 -5.45
N SER A 43 19.15 22.66 -6.05
CA SER A 43 19.50 21.61 -7.04
C SER A 43 19.32 20.20 -6.50
N GLY A 44 19.72 19.95 -5.24
CA GLY A 44 19.54 18.65 -4.57
C GLY A 44 18.07 18.29 -4.35
N LEU A 45 17.26 19.26 -3.92
CA LEU A 45 15.81 19.09 -3.74
C LEU A 45 15.13 18.81 -5.08
N GLU A 46 15.47 19.55 -6.12
CA GLU A 46 14.92 19.36 -7.47
C GLU A 46 15.26 18.01 -8.05
N LYS A 47 16.50 17.56 -7.88
CA LYS A 47 16.93 16.22 -8.30
C LYS A 47 16.11 15.14 -7.59
N ALA A 48 15.96 15.24 -6.28
CA ALA A 48 15.18 14.27 -5.50
C ALA A 48 13.68 14.25 -5.89
N ILE A 49 13.10 15.42 -6.17
CA ILE A 49 11.72 15.53 -6.67
C ILE A 49 11.61 14.89 -8.06
N SER A 50 12.54 15.21 -8.96
CA SER A 50 12.54 14.73 -10.34
C SER A 50 12.67 13.21 -10.40
N GLU A 51 13.59 12.63 -9.61
CA GLU A 51 13.75 11.18 -9.50
C GLU A 51 12.47 10.49 -9.00
N LYS A 52 11.76 11.08 -8.02
CA LYS A 52 10.48 10.52 -7.54
C LYS A 52 9.39 10.62 -8.61
N LEU A 53 9.29 11.75 -9.31
CA LEU A 53 8.34 11.93 -10.41
C LEU A 53 8.60 10.95 -11.56
N GLU A 54 9.86 10.69 -11.87
CA GLU A 54 10.24 9.69 -12.88
C GLU A 54 9.80 8.28 -12.45
N LYS A 55 10.02 7.90 -11.19
CA LYS A 55 9.55 6.63 -10.64
C LYS A 55 8.03 6.49 -10.64
N ILE A 56 7.30 7.58 -10.37
CA ILE A 56 5.84 7.64 -10.50
C ILE A 56 5.44 7.43 -11.97
N LYS A 57 6.09 8.14 -12.90
CA LYS A 57 5.87 8.02 -14.35
C LYS A 57 6.14 6.61 -14.89
N ASN A 58 7.11 5.92 -14.30
CA ASN A 58 7.46 4.53 -14.64
C ASN A 58 6.63 3.50 -13.87
N LEU A 59 5.66 3.94 -13.06
CA LEU A 59 4.80 3.09 -12.22
C LEU A 59 5.58 2.20 -11.23
N GLU A 60 6.79 2.60 -10.84
CA GLU A 60 7.64 1.79 -9.94
C GLU A 60 7.07 1.65 -8.53
N TYR A 61 6.30 2.65 -8.09
CA TYR A 61 5.64 2.63 -6.78
C TYR A 61 4.41 1.71 -6.75
N LEU A 62 4.02 1.08 -7.86
CA LEU A 62 2.99 0.03 -7.82
C LEU A 62 3.39 -1.14 -6.89
N LYS A 63 4.70 -1.34 -6.68
CA LYS A 63 5.23 -2.36 -5.77
C LYS A 63 4.77 -2.16 -4.33
N ASP A 64 4.48 -0.92 -3.93
CA ASP A 64 4.00 -0.60 -2.59
C ASP A 64 2.57 -1.11 -2.36
N PHE A 65 1.83 -1.35 -3.45
CA PHE A 65 0.52 -2.03 -3.46
C PHE A 65 0.65 -3.54 -3.73
N GLY A 66 1.87 -4.02 -3.97
CA GLY A 66 2.16 -5.40 -4.34
C GLY A 66 2.01 -5.72 -5.84
N PHE A 67 1.95 -4.71 -6.71
CA PHE A 67 1.85 -4.86 -8.17
C PHE A 67 3.07 -4.35 -8.91
N LYS A 68 3.22 -4.72 -10.18
CA LYS A 68 4.22 -4.18 -11.10
C LYS A 68 3.57 -3.94 -12.45
N ALA A 69 4.02 -2.91 -13.15
CA ALA A 69 3.65 -2.68 -14.53
C ALA A 69 4.80 -3.12 -15.46
N ALA A 70 4.43 -3.72 -16.58
CA ALA A 70 5.30 -3.90 -17.74
C ALA A 70 4.67 -3.15 -18.92
N SER A 71 5.50 -2.52 -19.74
CA SER A 71 5.06 -1.94 -21.01
C SER A 71 5.23 -3.00 -22.09
N ASP A 72 4.18 -3.23 -22.87
CA ASP A 72 4.18 -4.20 -23.98
C ASP A 72 4.06 -3.47 -25.33
N GLY A 73 4.95 -2.50 -25.58
CA GLY A 73 4.97 -1.69 -26.81
C GLY A 73 3.83 -0.67 -26.92
N GLU A 74 2.59 -1.13 -27.04
CA GLU A 74 1.37 -0.33 -27.24
C GLU A 74 0.48 -0.30 -25.99
N GLY A 75 0.78 -1.12 -24.98
CA GLY A 75 -0.05 -1.30 -23.79
C GLY A 75 0.72 -1.31 -22.47
N VAL A 76 -0.03 -1.26 -21.38
CA VAL A 76 0.47 -1.50 -20.02
C VAL A 76 -0.20 -2.74 -19.46
N VAL A 77 0.61 -3.64 -18.91
CA VAL A 77 0.15 -4.85 -18.21
C VAL A 77 0.60 -4.79 -16.77
N VAL A 78 -0.36 -4.76 -15.86
CA VAL A 78 -0.17 -4.77 -14.42
C VAL A 78 -0.40 -6.17 -13.88
N THR A 79 0.59 -6.70 -13.17
CA THR A 79 0.54 -8.03 -12.56
C THR A 79 1.00 -7.96 -11.11
N ARG A 80 0.69 -9.00 -10.35
CA ARG A 80 1.15 -9.10 -8.97
C ARG A 80 2.66 -9.34 -8.89
N THR A 81 3.32 -8.72 -7.92
CA THR A 81 4.74 -8.97 -7.65
C THR A 81 4.95 -10.27 -6.88
N THR A 82 6.07 -10.94 -7.14
CA THR A 82 6.51 -12.10 -6.35
C THR A 82 6.71 -11.74 -4.88
N ASN A 83 7.22 -10.54 -4.59
CA ASN A 83 7.43 -10.07 -3.23
C ASN A 83 6.11 -9.99 -2.45
N ALA A 84 5.04 -9.45 -3.04
CA ALA A 84 3.74 -9.41 -2.38
C ALA A 84 3.17 -10.81 -2.10
N VAL A 85 3.35 -11.75 -3.03
CA VAL A 85 2.96 -13.15 -2.82
C VAL A 85 3.75 -13.76 -1.66
N LEU A 86 5.06 -13.56 -1.61
CA LEU A 86 5.90 -14.04 -0.51
C LEU A 86 5.49 -13.43 0.82
N THR A 87 5.27 -12.11 0.88
CA THR A 87 4.82 -11.42 2.10
C THR A 87 3.51 -12.00 2.62
N ASP A 88 2.54 -12.28 1.74
CA ASP A 88 1.29 -12.89 2.17
C ASP A 88 1.48 -14.33 2.65
N VAL A 89 2.32 -15.13 1.98
CA VAL A 89 2.65 -16.50 2.43
C VAL A 89 3.32 -16.47 3.82
N PHE A 90 4.28 -15.57 4.04
CA PHE A 90 4.91 -15.40 5.35
C PHE A 90 3.90 -14.96 6.42
N ALA A 91 3.00 -14.04 6.09
CA ALA A 91 1.94 -13.62 7.00
C ALA A 91 1.06 -14.81 7.41
N VAL A 92 0.69 -15.68 6.47
CA VAL A 92 -0.11 -16.89 6.76
C VAL A 92 0.65 -17.87 7.66
N ILE A 93 1.93 -18.14 7.35
CA ILE A 93 2.77 -19.05 8.15
C ILE A 93 2.94 -18.50 9.57
N LEU A 94 3.27 -17.21 9.71
CA LEU A 94 3.40 -16.56 11.01
C LEU A 94 2.07 -16.58 11.77
N GLY A 95 0.96 -16.33 11.08
CA GLY A 95 -0.39 -16.45 11.62
C GLY A 95 -0.66 -17.85 12.18
N LEU A 96 -0.29 -18.92 11.45
CA LEU A 96 -0.42 -20.29 11.93
C LEU A 96 0.41 -20.55 13.20
N VAL A 97 1.67 -20.10 13.23
CA VAL A 97 2.54 -20.27 14.41
C VAL A 97 1.93 -19.57 15.63
N VAL A 98 1.54 -18.30 15.48
CA VAL A 98 0.91 -17.51 16.56
C VAL A 98 -0.43 -18.12 16.99
N PHE A 99 -1.19 -18.66 16.04
CA PHE A 99 -2.46 -19.35 16.32
C PHE A 99 -2.26 -20.59 17.20
N PHE A 100 -1.27 -21.45 16.88
CA PHE A 100 -0.97 -22.62 17.70
C PHE A 100 -0.49 -22.26 19.11
N ILE A 101 0.34 -21.22 19.24
CA ILE A 101 0.75 -20.70 20.57
C ILE A 101 -0.49 -20.22 21.35
N GLY A 102 -1.40 -19.52 20.68
CA GLY A 102 -2.63 -19.05 21.30
C GLY A 102 -3.56 -20.18 21.74
N ILE A 103 -3.74 -21.21 20.91
CA ILE A 103 -4.48 -22.43 21.27
C ILE A 103 -3.86 -23.08 22.50
N ASN A 104 -2.53 -23.21 22.54
CA ASN A 104 -1.86 -23.79 23.69
C ASN A 104 -2.14 -22.98 24.96
N GLY A 105 -2.12 -21.63 24.87
CA GLY A 105 -2.50 -20.76 25.98
C GLY A 105 -3.93 -20.98 26.49
N ILE A 106 -4.90 -21.23 25.60
CA ILE A 106 -6.28 -21.58 25.99
C ILE A 106 -6.32 -22.94 26.69
N ILE A 107 -5.68 -23.95 26.11
CA ILE A 107 -5.64 -25.31 26.66
C ILE A 107 -5.02 -25.31 28.05
N ASP A 108 -3.88 -24.64 28.22
CA ASP A 108 -3.19 -24.50 29.50
C ASP A 108 -4.05 -23.78 30.54
N LEU A 109 -4.82 -22.77 30.12
CA LEU A 109 -5.73 -22.04 31.01
C LEU A 109 -6.86 -22.95 31.49
N VAL A 110 -7.48 -23.72 30.59
CA VAL A 110 -8.53 -24.69 30.94
C VAL A 110 -8.01 -25.77 31.89
N PHE A 111 -6.86 -26.36 31.60
CA PHE A 111 -6.28 -27.42 32.44
C PHE A 111 -5.98 -26.94 33.86
N THR A 112 -5.46 -25.71 34.00
CA THR A 112 -5.17 -25.14 35.31
C THR A 112 -6.42 -24.94 36.17
N PHE A 113 -7.55 -24.53 35.57
CA PHE A 113 -8.82 -24.47 36.30
C PHE A 113 -9.39 -25.86 36.61
N MET A 114 -9.20 -26.85 35.72
CA MET A 114 -9.67 -28.23 35.95
C MET A 114 -8.87 -28.96 37.03
N ASN A 115 -7.55 -28.76 37.06
CA ASN A 115 -6.65 -29.46 37.97
C ASN A 115 -6.54 -28.77 39.34
N GLY A 116 -7.04 -27.54 39.47
CA GLY A 116 -6.96 -26.76 40.70
C GLY A 116 -5.54 -26.33 41.04
N ASP A 117 -4.69 -26.14 40.01
CA ASP A 117 -3.32 -25.67 40.19
C ASP A 117 -3.32 -24.29 40.87
N GLU A 118 -2.37 -24.04 41.78
CA GLU A 118 -2.19 -22.71 42.36
C GLU A 118 -1.85 -21.69 41.26
N LEU A 119 -2.74 -20.72 41.10
CA LEU A 119 -2.61 -19.63 40.14
C LEU A 119 -2.16 -18.36 40.86
N ASP A 120 -0.90 -17.99 40.69
CA ASP A 120 -0.50 -16.61 40.96
C ASP A 120 -0.95 -15.66 39.84
N VAL A 121 -1.02 -14.37 40.17
CA VAL A 121 -1.50 -13.32 39.26
C VAL A 121 -0.64 -13.23 37.99
N PHE A 122 0.67 -13.51 38.10
CA PHE A 122 1.60 -13.41 36.99
C PHE A 122 1.38 -14.54 35.96
N THR A 123 1.22 -15.77 36.43
CA THR A 123 0.96 -16.97 35.63
C THR A 123 -0.39 -16.85 34.92
N LEU A 124 -1.41 -16.34 35.61
CA LEU A 124 -2.71 -16.06 35.00
C LEU A 124 -2.59 -15.01 33.88
N ALA A 125 -1.88 -13.91 34.14
CA ALA A 125 -1.67 -12.85 33.15
C ALA A 125 -0.92 -13.37 31.90
N MET A 126 0.11 -14.20 32.10
CA MET A 126 0.86 -14.82 31.00
C MET A 126 -0.01 -15.76 30.15
N LYS A 127 -0.82 -16.60 30.78
CA LYS A 127 -1.74 -17.52 30.07
C LYS A 127 -2.81 -16.76 29.29
N LEU A 128 -3.36 -15.69 29.87
CA LEU A 128 -4.29 -14.80 29.17
C LEU A 128 -3.62 -14.06 28.00
N ALA A 129 -2.39 -13.59 28.17
CA ALA A 129 -1.62 -12.96 27.10
C ALA A 129 -1.38 -13.94 25.95
N MET A 130 -0.98 -15.18 26.24
CA MET A 130 -0.84 -16.24 25.24
C MET A 130 -2.17 -16.53 24.55
N ALA A 131 -3.27 -16.73 25.29
CA ALA A 131 -4.59 -16.96 24.70
C ALA A 131 -5.04 -15.80 23.78
N SER A 132 -4.72 -14.55 24.14
CA SER A 132 -5.05 -13.37 23.33
C SER A 132 -4.37 -13.36 21.95
N LEU A 133 -3.28 -14.11 21.77
CA LEU A 133 -2.59 -14.25 20.50
C LEU A 133 -3.47 -14.83 19.40
N ILE A 134 -4.54 -15.56 19.73
CA ILE A 134 -5.51 -16.04 18.73
C ILE A 134 -6.12 -14.87 17.95
N PHE A 135 -6.49 -13.78 18.63
CA PHE A 135 -7.06 -12.60 17.96
C PHE A 135 -6.05 -11.92 17.04
N ILE A 136 -4.77 -11.93 17.42
CA ILE A 136 -3.68 -11.41 16.59
C ILE A 136 -3.48 -12.32 15.37
N ALA A 137 -3.43 -13.64 15.58
CA ALA A 137 -3.28 -14.63 14.52
C ALA A 137 -4.38 -14.55 13.45
N ILE A 138 -5.64 -14.33 13.86
CA ILE A 138 -6.76 -14.18 12.94
C ILE A 138 -6.53 -13.02 11.95
N ARG A 139 -5.92 -11.91 12.40
CA ARG A 139 -5.60 -10.78 11.50
C ARG A 139 -4.57 -11.15 10.43
N PHE A 140 -3.61 -12.01 10.76
CA PHE A 140 -2.61 -12.49 9.81
C PHE A 140 -3.22 -13.37 8.71
N PHE A 141 -4.32 -14.09 8.99
CA PHE A 141 -5.04 -14.87 7.98
C PHE A 141 -5.72 -14.03 6.89
N SER A 142 -5.79 -12.70 7.04
CA SER A 142 -6.16 -11.80 5.92
C SER A 142 -5.25 -11.98 4.69
N GLY A 143 -4.01 -12.45 4.87
CA GLY A 143 -3.12 -12.80 3.77
C GLY A 143 -3.65 -13.93 2.88
N ILE A 144 -4.45 -14.86 3.44
CA ILE A 144 -5.10 -15.93 2.65
C ILE A 144 -6.06 -15.32 1.63
N GLY A 145 -6.91 -14.39 2.08
CA GLY A 145 -7.86 -13.69 1.21
C GLY A 145 -7.13 -12.99 0.06
N ARG A 146 -6.09 -12.22 0.37
CA ARG A 146 -5.28 -11.53 -0.64
C ARG A 146 -4.60 -12.51 -1.61
N LEU A 147 -4.11 -13.65 -1.16
CA LEU A 147 -3.53 -14.68 -2.04
C LEU A 147 -4.57 -15.17 -3.06
N PHE A 148 -5.78 -15.49 -2.60
CA PHE A 148 -6.85 -15.92 -3.49
C PHE A 148 -7.31 -14.80 -4.43
N ASP A 149 -7.67 -13.62 -3.90
CA ASP A 149 -8.25 -12.52 -4.68
C ASP A 149 -7.38 -12.11 -5.88
N TYR A 150 -6.06 -12.09 -5.69
CA TYR A 150 -5.11 -11.68 -6.72
C TYR A 150 -4.38 -12.85 -7.40
N TRP A 151 -4.81 -14.10 -7.20
CA TRP A 151 -4.24 -15.23 -7.93
C TRP A 151 -4.71 -15.24 -9.37
N GLY A 152 -3.76 -15.06 -10.29
CA GLY A 152 -4.04 -14.90 -11.72
C GLY A 152 -4.46 -13.47 -12.06
N PHE A 153 -4.18 -12.52 -11.17
CA PHE A 153 -4.48 -11.12 -11.39
C PHE A 153 -3.69 -10.55 -12.56
N GLU A 154 -4.42 -9.89 -13.45
CA GLU A 154 -3.88 -9.16 -14.57
C GLU A 154 -4.80 -7.98 -14.88
N LEU A 155 -4.24 -6.79 -15.01
CA LEU A 155 -4.94 -5.62 -15.52
C LEU A 155 -4.15 -5.09 -16.71
N SER A 156 -4.73 -5.13 -17.89
CA SER A 156 -4.06 -4.72 -19.12
C SER A 156 -4.90 -3.72 -19.91
N ASN A 157 -4.24 -2.86 -20.67
CA ASN A 157 -4.84 -2.21 -21.84
C ASN A 157 -4.10 -2.72 -23.07
N LEU A 158 -4.84 -3.36 -23.97
CA LEU A 158 -4.38 -3.74 -25.29
C LEU A 158 -5.34 -3.12 -26.31
N GLU A 159 -4.80 -2.34 -27.25
CA GLU A 159 -5.55 -1.70 -28.33
C GLU A 159 -6.75 -0.85 -27.84
N GLY A 160 -6.63 -0.21 -26.68
CA GLY A 160 -7.69 0.63 -26.10
C GLY A 160 -8.77 -0.11 -25.32
N VAL A 161 -8.65 -1.43 -25.16
CA VAL A 161 -9.56 -2.26 -24.38
C VAL A 161 -8.91 -2.61 -23.05
N ILE A 162 -9.48 -2.11 -21.96
CA ILE A 162 -9.04 -2.47 -20.62
C ILE A 162 -9.60 -3.86 -20.29
N THR A 163 -8.71 -4.79 -19.98
CA THR A 163 -9.04 -6.14 -19.53
C THR A 163 -8.59 -6.32 -18.09
N LEU A 164 -9.52 -6.73 -17.23
CA LEU A 164 -9.26 -7.08 -15.84
C LEU A 164 -9.54 -8.57 -15.65
N LYS A 165 -8.51 -9.34 -15.27
CA LYS A 165 -8.62 -10.69 -14.73
C LYS A 165 -8.42 -10.62 -13.22
N LYS A 166 -9.45 -10.96 -12.46
CA LYS A 166 -9.39 -10.95 -10.99
C LYS A 166 -10.36 -12.00 -10.43
N ARG A 167 -10.05 -12.54 -9.25
CA ARG A 167 -10.99 -13.44 -8.58
C ARG A 167 -12.02 -12.66 -7.78
N PHE A 168 -13.29 -12.99 -7.98
CA PHE A 168 -14.42 -12.55 -7.16
C PHE A 168 -15.11 -13.81 -6.65
N ASP A 169 -15.35 -13.89 -5.33
CA ASP A 169 -15.93 -15.08 -4.69
C ASP A 169 -15.27 -16.39 -5.14
N VAL A 170 -13.93 -16.40 -5.17
CA VAL A 170 -13.06 -17.53 -5.59
C VAL A 170 -13.01 -17.77 -7.11
N LYS A 171 -14.00 -17.33 -7.88
CA LYS A 171 -14.03 -17.52 -9.34
C LYS A 171 -13.17 -16.48 -10.04
N LEU A 172 -12.28 -16.93 -10.94
CA LEU A 172 -11.54 -16.01 -11.83
C LEU A 172 -12.50 -15.48 -12.90
N GLU A 173 -12.67 -14.17 -12.91
CA GLU A 173 -13.49 -13.48 -13.89
C GLU A 173 -12.62 -12.59 -14.77
N GLU A 174 -12.95 -12.54 -16.05
CA GLU A 174 -12.36 -11.61 -17.01
C GLU A 174 -13.42 -10.59 -17.40
N MET A 175 -13.10 -9.32 -17.21
CA MET A 175 -13.97 -8.20 -17.55
C MET A 175 -13.26 -7.29 -18.54
N LYS A 176 -13.99 -6.93 -19.60
CA LYS A 176 -13.54 -5.94 -20.60
C LYS A 176 -14.36 -4.67 -20.46
N ALA A 177 -13.68 -3.55 -20.52
CA ALA A 177 -14.30 -2.23 -20.39
C ALA A 177 -13.52 -1.20 -21.22
N SER A 178 -14.19 -0.08 -21.47
CA SER A 178 -13.58 1.10 -22.08
C SER A 178 -12.76 1.89 -21.06
N ALA A 179 -11.84 2.72 -21.53
CA ALA A 179 -11.06 3.64 -20.69
C ALA A 179 -11.93 4.58 -19.83
N SER A 180 -13.09 5.00 -20.35
CA SER A 180 -14.05 5.84 -19.62
C SER A 180 -14.69 5.19 -18.39
N GLU A 181 -14.62 3.85 -18.30
CA GLU A 181 -15.16 3.09 -17.16
C GLU A 181 -14.11 2.81 -16.08
N LEU A 182 -12.85 3.26 -16.28
CA LEU A 182 -11.78 3.20 -15.29
C LEU A 182 -11.77 4.50 -14.48
N LEU A 183 -12.01 4.38 -13.17
CA LEU A 183 -12.18 5.54 -12.29
C LEU A 183 -11.35 5.38 -11.02
N LEU A 184 -10.91 6.52 -10.48
CA LEU A 184 -10.39 6.63 -9.12
C LEU A 184 -11.48 7.20 -8.23
N GLU A 185 -11.80 6.48 -7.16
CA GLU A 185 -12.82 6.91 -6.20
C GLU A 185 -12.22 6.93 -4.80
N THR A 186 -12.44 8.02 -4.09
CA THR A 186 -12.02 8.16 -2.69
C THR A 186 -13.18 7.80 -1.77
N GLN A 187 -12.96 6.87 -0.85
CA GLN A 187 -13.92 6.46 0.16
C GLN A 187 -13.20 6.16 1.48
N ASP A 188 -13.63 6.79 2.58
CA ASP A 188 -13.14 6.55 3.95
C ASP A 188 -11.60 6.42 4.02
N ASP A 189 -10.90 7.49 3.61
CA ASP A 189 -9.43 7.62 3.56
C ASP A 189 -8.70 6.66 2.58
N ASN A 190 -9.45 5.88 1.79
CA ASN A 190 -8.91 5.01 0.76
C ASN A 190 -9.17 5.57 -0.63
N LEU A 191 -8.19 5.37 -1.53
CA LEU A 191 -8.31 5.66 -2.95
C LEU A 191 -8.41 4.33 -3.69
N GLY A 192 -9.57 4.03 -4.27
CA GLY A 192 -9.83 2.80 -5.00
C GLY A 192 -9.72 3.01 -6.51
N LEU A 193 -8.95 2.16 -7.18
CA LEU A 193 -9.03 2.00 -8.63
C LEU A 193 -10.20 1.06 -8.95
N LYS A 194 -11.19 1.56 -9.70
CA LYS A 194 -12.40 0.81 -10.09
C LYS A 194 -12.48 0.65 -11.59
N LEU A 195 -13.00 -0.50 -12.01
CA LEU A 195 -13.46 -0.74 -13.38
C LEU A 195 -14.96 -1.06 -13.31
N LYS A 196 -15.80 -0.20 -13.88
CA LYS A 196 -17.26 -0.24 -13.70
C LYS A 196 -17.62 -0.15 -12.21
N ASP A 197 -18.33 -1.14 -11.68
CA ASP A 197 -18.75 -1.28 -10.29
C ASP A 197 -17.76 -2.07 -9.42
N ARG A 198 -16.64 -2.55 -9.99
CA ARG A 198 -15.71 -3.45 -9.30
C ARG A 198 -14.40 -2.76 -8.93
N THR A 199 -14.06 -2.84 -7.65
CA THR A 199 -12.76 -2.41 -7.13
C THR A 199 -11.65 -3.36 -7.57
N ILE A 200 -10.67 -2.82 -8.29
CA ILE A 200 -9.45 -3.53 -8.69
C ILE A 200 -8.55 -3.70 -7.47
N PHE A 201 -8.13 -2.58 -6.87
CA PHE A 201 -7.40 -2.52 -5.60
C PHE A 201 -7.53 -1.12 -4.98
N THR A 202 -7.13 -0.98 -3.71
CA THR A 202 -7.18 0.27 -2.95
C THR A 202 -5.79 0.70 -2.49
N SER A 203 -5.61 2.01 -2.31
CA SER A 203 -4.44 2.63 -1.69
C SER A 203 -4.86 3.60 -0.58
N ASN A 204 -3.88 4.15 0.14
CA ASN A 204 -4.13 5.27 1.05
C ASN A 204 -4.32 6.56 0.22
N ALA A 205 -5.40 7.29 0.44
CA ALA A 205 -5.74 8.51 -0.32
C ALA A 205 -4.87 9.73 0.04
N ASP A 206 -4.34 9.76 1.27
CA ASP A 206 -3.50 10.84 1.79
C ASP A 206 -2.04 10.72 1.35
N ASN A 207 -1.60 9.52 0.96
CA ASN A 207 -0.25 9.34 0.45
C ASN A 207 -0.15 9.86 -1.00
N LEU A 208 0.42 11.06 -1.15
CA LEU A 208 0.59 11.73 -2.44
C LEU A 208 1.30 10.86 -3.49
N ILE A 209 2.33 10.09 -3.11
CA ILE A 209 3.05 9.21 -4.06
C ILE A 209 2.11 8.13 -4.57
N GLN A 210 1.33 7.53 -3.67
CA GLN A 210 0.37 6.47 -4.04
C GLN A 210 -0.72 7.01 -4.96
N ARG A 211 -1.29 8.17 -4.62
CA ARG A 211 -2.30 8.85 -5.45
C ARG A 211 -1.78 9.18 -6.84
N MET A 212 -0.64 9.85 -6.94
CA MET A 212 -0.05 10.21 -8.24
C MET A 212 0.33 8.98 -9.07
N THR A 213 0.76 7.89 -8.43
CA THR A 213 1.04 6.62 -9.13
C THR A 213 -0.22 6.00 -9.70
N LEU A 214 -1.34 6.07 -8.98
CA LEU A 214 -2.64 5.60 -9.47
C LEU A 214 -3.19 6.48 -10.58
N GLU A 215 -3.05 7.80 -10.48
CA GLU A 215 -3.43 8.75 -11.55
C GLU A 215 -2.64 8.48 -12.84
N GLU A 216 -1.33 8.26 -12.73
CA GLU A 216 -0.49 7.91 -13.89
C GLU A 216 -0.84 6.53 -14.44
N LEU A 217 -1.22 5.56 -13.59
CA LEU A 217 -1.69 4.25 -14.04
C LEU A 217 -2.98 4.39 -14.85
N VAL A 218 -3.96 5.15 -14.37
CA VAL A 218 -5.21 5.42 -15.10
C VAL A 218 -4.91 6.07 -16.45
N LYS A 219 -4.02 7.06 -16.47
CA LYS A 219 -3.62 7.73 -17.71
C LYS A 219 -3.04 6.74 -18.71
N LYS A 220 -2.08 5.89 -18.30
CA LYS A 220 -1.48 4.89 -19.18
C LYS A 220 -2.46 3.81 -19.63
N LEU A 221 -3.36 3.37 -18.75
CA LEU A 221 -4.42 2.44 -19.09
C LEU A 221 -5.53 3.07 -19.95
N GLY A 222 -5.64 4.40 -19.99
CA GLY A 222 -6.60 5.13 -20.82
C GLY A 222 -6.02 5.69 -22.12
N THR A 223 -4.72 5.52 -22.37
CA THR A 223 -4.08 5.99 -23.61
C THR A 223 -4.24 4.94 -24.72
N HIS A 224 -4.52 5.40 -25.93
CA HIS A 224 -4.60 4.64 -27.18
C HIS A 224 -3.31 4.80 -27.98
#